data_AF-Q113Y2-F1
#
_entry.id   AF-Q113Y2-F1
#
_cell.length_a   1.000
_cell.length_b   1.000
_cell.length_c   1.000
_cell.angle_alpha   90.00
_cell.angle_beta   90.00
_cell.angle_gamma   90.00
#
_symmetry.space_group_name_H-M   'P 1'
#
loop_
_entity.id
_entity.type
_entity.pdbx_description
1 polymer ?
#
loop_
_entity_poly.entity_id
_entity_poly.type
_entity_poly.pdbx_seq_one_letter_code
_entity_poly.pdbx_strand_id
1 'polypeptide(L)'
;MLRPTMCISAGRAVGGMGDKTMATATALELYHNAFLIHDDIENGSESRRGKETLHQSIGMARAINAGDATNILAVGMLLKNLSFIGVQKTWMPIAGLATCF
;
A
#
# COMPACT_ATOMS: atom_id res chain seq x y z
N MET A 1 -4.06 -9.42 -1.42
CA MET A 1 -5.54 -9.51 -1.55
C MET A 1 -6.28 -9.52 -0.21
N LEU A 2 -5.73 -10.03 0.90
CA LEU A 2 -6.41 -9.99 2.20
C LEU A 2 -6.78 -8.55 2.64
N ARG A 3 -5.87 -7.59 2.48
CA ARG A 3 -6.02 -6.21 2.98
C ARG A 3 -7.13 -5.43 2.24
N PRO A 4 -7.22 -5.45 0.90
CA PRO A 4 -8.36 -4.89 0.17
C PRO A 4 -9.69 -5.47 0.62
N THR A 5 -9.78 -6.81 0.73
CA THR A 5 -11.00 -7.49 1.13
C THR A 5 -11.45 -7.08 2.52
N MET A 6 -10.53 -7.00 3.49
CA MET A 6 -10.84 -6.52 4.83
C MET A 6 -11.34 -5.06 4.83
N CYS A 7 -10.67 -4.17 4.08
CA CYS A 7 -11.06 -2.77 3.98
C CYS A 7 -12.47 -2.60 3.38
N ILE A 8 -12.76 -3.29 2.28
CA ILE A 8 -14.05 -3.23 1.61
C ILE A 8 -15.14 -3.81 2.52
N SER A 9 -14.90 -4.97 3.14
CA SER A 9 -15.84 -5.61 4.06
C SER A 9 -16.12 -4.74 5.28
N ALA A 10 -15.09 -4.13 5.88
CA ALA A 10 -15.26 -3.21 7.01
C ALA A 10 -16.10 -1.99 6.62
N GLY A 11 -15.84 -1.38 5.46
CA GLY A 11 -16.65 -0.26 4.98
C GLY A 11 -18.10 -0.65 4.72
N ARG A 12 -18.34 -1.84 4.14
CA ARG A 12 -19.70 -2.36 3.94
C ARG A 12 -20.43 -2.59 5.27
N ALA A 13 -19.75 -3.14 6.28
CA ALA A 13 -20.33 -3.41 7.59
C ALA A 13 -20.86 -2.16 8.31
N VAL A 14 -20.29 -0.99 8.02
CA VAL A 14 -20.73 0.31 8.58
C VAL A 14 -21.60 1.13 7.63
N GLY A 15 -22.15 0.52 6.57
CA GLY A 15 -23.04 1.19 5.61
C GLY A 15 -22.33 2.00 4.52
N GLY A 16 -21.01 1.84 4.36
CA GLY A 16 -20.25 2.45 3.28
C GLY A 16 -20.54 1.80 1.92
N MET A 17 -20.59 2.62 0.86
CA MET A 17 -20.70 2.13 -0.52
C MET A 17 -19.37 1.52 -0.98
N GLY A 18 -19.44 0.39 -1.70
CA GLY A 18 -18.25 -0.34 -2.17
C GLY A 18 -17.26 0.52 -2.95
N ASP A 19 -17.75 1.39 -3.84
CA ASP A 19 -16.89 2.25 -4.66
C ASP A 19 -16.10 3.27 -3.83
N LYS A 20 -16.63 3.68 -2.68
CA LYS A 20 -15.99 4.65 -1.78
C LYS A 20 -14.82 4.05 -0.99
N THR A 21 -14.75 2.72 -0.85
CA THR A 21 -13.63 2.05 -0.17
C THR A 21 -12.52 1.62 -1.11
N MET A 22 -12.79 1.61 -2.44
CA MET A 22 -11.84 1.14 -3.44
C MET A 22 -10.51 1.89 -3.40
N ALA A 23 -10.53 3.21 -3.28
CA ALA A 23 -9.32 4.03 -3.23
C ALA A 23 -8.41 3.62 -2.05
N THR A 24 -9.00 3.50 -0.86
CA THR A 24 -8.29 3.05 0.35
C THR A 24 -7.84 1.59 0.24
N ALA A 25 -8.69 0.70 -0.25
CA ALA A 25 -8.38 -0.72 -0.43
C ALA A 25 -7.19 -0.92 -1.39
N THR A 26 -7.16 -0.18 -2.50
CA THR A 26 -6.04 -0.17 -3.45
C THR A 26 -4.78 0.38 -2.79
N ALA A 27 -4.87 1.50 -2.07
CA ALA A 27 -3.72 2.07 -1.37
C ALA A 27 -3.08 1.07 -0.40
N LEU A 28 -3.88 0.34 0.38
CA LEU A 28 -3.39 -0.65 1.35
C LEU A 28 -2.62 -1.81 0.69
N GLU A 29 -3.06 -2.29 -0.47
CA GLU A 29 -2.33 -3.35 -1.19
C GLU A 29 -1.08 -2.81 -1.89
N LEU A 30 -1.10 -1.56 -2.36
CA LEU A 30 0.10 -0.90 -2.92
C LEU A 30 1.16 -0.71 -1.82
N TYR A 31 0.80 -0.17 -0.65
CA TYR A 31 1.71 -0.08 0.49
C TYR A 31 2.27 -1.45 0.87
N HIS A 32 1.41 -2.47 0.94
CA HIS A 32 1.86 -3.81 1.26
C HIS A 32 2.95 -4.29 0.29
N ASN A 33 2.73 -4.14 -1.02
CA ASN A 33 3.70 -4.59 -2.02
C ASN A 33 4.96 -3.73 -2.02
N ALA A 34 4.84 -2.41 -1.83
CA ALA A 34 6.01 -1.53 -1.70
C ALA A 34 6.92 -1.98 -0.55
N PHE A 35 6.34 -2.23 0.62
CA PHE A 35 7.10 -2.70 1.78
C PHE A 35 7.67 -4.09 1.59
N LEU A 36 6.95 -5.02 0.96
CA LEU A 36 7.51 -6.34 0.65
C LEU A 36 8.73 -6.26 -0.28
N ILE A 37 8.72 -5.35 -1.26
CA ILE A 37 9.86 -5.18 -2.17
C ILE A 37 11.09 -4.71 -1.40
N HIS A 38 10.95 -3.71 -0.53
CA HIS A 38 12.06 -3.21 0.28
C HIS A 38 12.50 -4.22 1.35
N ASP A 39 11.57 -4.90 2.00
CA ASP A 39 11.82 -5.97 2.97
C ASP A 39 12.56 -7.16 2.33
N ASP A 40 12.21 -7.53 1.10
CA ASP A 40 12.96 -8.56 0.35
C ASP A 40 14.43 -8.15 0.15
N ILE A 41 14.69 -6.87 -0.12
CA ILE A 41 16.06 -6.34 -0.31
C ILE A 41 16.80 -6.30 1.03
N GLU A 42 16.18 -5.75 2.07
CA GLU A 42 16.77 -5.63 3.41
C GLU A 42 17.15 -6.99 3.99
N ASN A 43 16.28 -7.99 3.82
CA ASN A 43 16.50 -9.35 4.31
C ASN A 43 17.34 -10.22 3.37
N GLY A 44 17.73 -9.72 2.18
CA GLY A 44 18.41 -10.52 1.17
C GLY A 44 17.62 -11.75 0.70
N SER A 45 16.28 -11.64 0.66
CA SER A 45 15.41 -12.77 0.33
C SER A 45 15.50 -13.15 -1.15
N GLU A 46 15.81 -14.42 -1.45
CA GLU A 46 15.94 -14.89 -2.84
C GLU A 46 14.58 -15.17 -3.50
N SER A 47 13.57 -15.59 -2.71
CA SER A 47 12.25 -15.93 -3.23
C SER A 47 11.11 -15.53 -2.30
N ARG A 48 9.94 -15.27 -2.88
CA ARG A 48 8.69 -14.99 -2.21
C ARG A 48 7.53 -15.70 -2.91
N ARG A 49 6.77 -16.50 -2.15
CA ARG A 49 5.61 -17.28 -2.65
C ARG A 49 5.96 -18.16 -3.85
N GLY A 50 7.13 -18.81 -3.79
CA GLY A 50 7.60 -19.71 -4.85
C GLY A 50 8.09 -19.03 -6.13
N LYS A 51 8.29 -17.70 -6.11
CA LYS A 51 8.85 -16.92 -7.22
C LYS A 51 10.06 -16.14 -6.75
N GLU A 52 10.98 -15.86 -7.66
CA GLU A 52 12.12 -14.97 -7.43
C GLU A 52 11.64 -13.59 -6.94
N THR A 53 12.36 -12.98 -5.99
CA THR A 53 12.06 -11.63 -5.52
C THR A 53 12.44 -10.58 -6.57
N LEU A 54 11.87 -9.38 -6.45
CA LEU A 54 12.02 -8.37 -7.50
C LEU A 54 13.49 -7.99 -7.72
N HIS A 55 14.28 -7.83 -6.65
CA HIS A 55 15.69 -7.44 -6.76
C HIS A 55 16.58 -8.53 -7.37
N GLN A 56 16.21 -9.80 -7.25
CA GLN A 56 16.88 -10.89 -7.94
C GLN A 56 16.58 -10.83 -9.44
N SER A 57 15.30 -10.66 -9.81
CA SER A 57 14.88 -10.65 -11.22
C SER A 57 15.32 -9.41 -12.04
N ILE A 58 15.34 -8.22 -11.44
CA ILE A 58 15.60 -6.95 -12.16
C ILE A 58 16.76 -6.13 -11.58
N GLY A 59 17.45 -6.65 -10.57
CA GLY A 59 18.55 -5.96 -9.89
C GLY A 59 18.08 -5.00 -8.78
N MET A 60 18.96 -4.79 -7.81
CA MET A 60 18.69 -4.04 -6.58
C MET A 60 18.22 -2.60 -6.84
N ALA A 61 18.98 -1.81 -7.61
CA ALA A 61 18.64 -0.40 -7.83
C ALA A 61 17.26 -0.19 -8.46
N ARG A 62 16.86 -1.07 -9.40
CA ARG A 62 15.55 -1.00 -10.05
C ARG A 62 14.43 -1.44 -9.09
N ALA A 63 14.68 -2.45 -8.26
CA ALA A 63 13.72 -2.89 -7.26
C ALA A 63 13.49 -1.83 -6.17
N ILE A 64 14.53 -1.12 -5.72
CA ILE A 64 14.40 0.01 -4.79
C ILE A 64 13.47 1.07 -5.40
N ASN A 65 13.78 1.53 -6.62
CA ASN A 65 12.97 2.53 -7.32
C ASN A 65 11.52 2.06 -7.53
N ALA A 66 11.31 0.76 -7.79
CA ALA A 66 9.97 0.19 -7.94
C ALA A 66 9.19 0.21 -6.61
N GLY A 67 9.85 -0.11 -5.49
CA GLY A 67 9.27 0.02 -4.15
C GLY A 67 8.88 1.46 -3.84
N ASP A 68 9.77 2.43 -4.09
CA ASP A 68 9.53 3.86 -3.88
C ASP A 68 8.37 4.39 -4.73
N ALA A 69 8.37 4.08 -6.03
CA ALA A 69 7.31 4.48 -6.94
C ALA A 69 5.95 3.88 -6.52
N THR A 70 5.94 2.61 -6.10
CA THR A 70 4.72 1.94 -5.61
C THR A 70 4.20 2.59 -4.33
N ASN A 71 5.09 3.02 -3.43
CA ASN A 71 4.74 3.76 -2.23
C ASN A 71 4.08 5.11 -2.56
N ILE A 72 4.63 5.87 -3.52
CA ILE A 72 4.04 7.13 -3.99
C ILE A 72 2.67 6.90 -4.64
N LEU A 73 2.50 5.83 -5.42
CA LEU A 73 1.19 5.48 -5.99
C LEU A 73 0.16 5.17 -4.90
N ALA A 74 0.58 4.52 -3.80
CA ALA A 74 -0.29 4.26 -2.66
C ALA A 74 -0.79 5.57 -2.01
N VAL A 75 0.11 6.54 -1.81
CA VAL A 75 -0.26 7.89 -1.33
C VAL A 75 -1.25 8.54 -2.30
N GLY A 76 -0.98 8.50 -3.61
CA GLY A 76 -1.87 9.05 -4.63
C GLY A 76 -3.28 8.46 -4.57
N MET A 77 -3.41 7.17 -4.26
CA MET A 77 -4.70 6.53 -4.05
C MET A 77 -5.41 7.02 -2.78
N LEU A 78 -4.71 7.25 -1.67
CA LEU A 78 -5.30 7.86 -0.47
C LEU A 78 -5.79 9.28 -0.73
N LEU A 79 -5.03 10.09 -1.49
CA LEU A 79 -5.39 11.48 -1.78
C LEU A 79 -6.70 11.61 -2.58
N LYS A 80 -7.14 10.57 -3.29
CA LYS A 80 -8.46 10.54 -3.93
C LYS A 80 -9.61 10.65 -2.93
N ASN A 81 -9.38 10.36 -1.65
CA ASN A 81 -10.38 10.51 -0.60
C ASN A 81 -10.53 11.96 -0.12
N LEU A 82 -9.65 12.90 -0.51
CA LEU A 82 -9.68 14.28 -0.04
C LEU A 82 -11.03 14.96 -0.27
N SER A 83 -11.61 14.78 -1.47
CA SER A 83 -12.91 15.37 -1.83
C SER A 83 -14.07 14.76 -1.05
N PHE A 84 -13.90 13.57 -0.47
CA PHE A 84 -14.97 12.80 0.14
C PHE A 84 -14.97 12.85 1.67
N ILE A 85 -13.81 12.69 2.32
CA ILE A 85 -13.70 12.65 3.79
C ILE A 85 -12.93 13.84 4.38
N GLY A 86 -12.41 14.73 3.54
CA GLY A 86 -11.64 15.91 3.94
C GLY A 86 -10.18 15.60 4.27
N VAL A 87 -9.36 16.66 4.37
CA VAL A 87 -7.91 16.59 4.58
C VAL A 87 -7.55 15.83 5.85
N GLN A 88 -8.18 16.17 6.99
CA GLN A 88 -7.82 15.61 8.28
C GLN A 88 -7.97 14.08 8.34
N LYS A 89 -9.08 13.54 7.82
CA LYS A 89 -9.34 12.09 7.80
C LYS A 89 -8.53 11.38 6.73
N THR A 90 -8.27 12.04 5.60
CA THR A 90 -7.44 11.47 4.52
C THR A 90 -5.97 11.33 4.94
N TRP A 91 -5.47 12.28 5.74
CA TRP A 91 -4.08 12.29 6.18
C TRP A 91 -3.82 11.39 7.40
N MET A 92 -4.86 11.04 8.16
CA MET A 92 -4.73 10.25 9.40
C MET A 92 -3.91 8.96 9.25
N PRO A 93 -4.06 8.15 8.17
CA PRO A 93 -3.24 6.95 7.97
C PRO A 93 -1.75 7.26 7.74
N ILE A 94 -1.44 8.40 7.13
CA ILE A 94 -0.07 8.85 6.84
C ILE A 94 0.55 9.49 8.09
N ALA A 95 -0.21 10.32 8.81
CA ALA A 95 0.23 10.93 10.05
C ALA A 95 0.59 9.89 11.12
N GLY A 96 -0.17 8.80 11.20
CA GLY A 96 0.14 7.69 12.12
C GLY A 96 1.47 7.00 11.82
N LEU A 97 1.87 6.90 10.54
CA LEU A 97 3.19 6.38 10.16
C LEU A 97 4.33 7.30 10.60
N ALA A 98 4.13 8.62 10.55
CA ALA A 98 5.12 9.61 10.99
C ALA A 98 5.32 9.63 12.52
N THR A 99 4.41 9.04 13.29
CA THR A 99 4.56 8.90 14.76
C THR A 99 5.15 7.55 15.20
N CYS A 100 5.40 6.62 14.25
CA CYS A 100 5.94 5.29 14.53
C CYS A 100 7.45 5.15 14.24
N PHE A 101 8.10 6.23 13.81
CA PHE A 101 9.55 6.37 13.65
C PHE A 101 10.00 7.62 14.41
#